data_AF-A0A1J5NN44-F1
#
_entry.id   AF-A0A1J5NN44-F1
#
_cell.length_a   1.000
_cell.length_b   1.000
_cell.length_c   1.000
_cell.angle_alpha   90.00
_cell.angle_beta   90.00
_cell.angle_gamma   90.00
#
_symmetry.space_group_name_H-M   'P 1'
#
loop_
_entity.id
_entity.type
_entity.pdbx_description
1 polymer ?
#
loop_
_entity_poly.entity_id
_entity_poly.type
_entity_poly.pdbx_seq_one_letter_code
_entity_poly.pdbx_strand_id
1 'polypeptide(L)'
;MAGGEEERNFARNYPTITIDGCEKCCALKATEALSGPVSGKVVVTDFIAGEKLGEGTLSTRELTAEQKAMVDQVAAAILEQVDKINREE
;
A
#
# COMPACT_ATOMS: atom_id res chain seq x y z
N MET A 1 1.95 -6.94 -13.34
CA MET A 1 2.03 -5.93 -12.26
C MET A 1 2.50 -4.63 -12.89
N ALA A 2 1.85 -3.50 -12.57
CA ALA A 2 1.78 -2.21 -13.30
C ALA A 2 0.51 -1.95 -14.15
N GLY A 3 -0.52 -2.81 -14.05
CA GLY A 3 -1.77 -2.63 -14.79
C GLY A 3 -1.62 -2.60 -16.32
N GLY A 4 -2.72 -2.39 -17.02
CA GLY A 4 -2.77 -2.14 -18.45
C GLY A 4 -2.30 -0.73 -18.80
N GLU A 5 -2.47 -0.34 -20.06
CA GLU A 5 -2.08 1.00 -20.52
C GLU A 5 -2.86 2.11 -19.82
N GLU A 6 -4.14 1.86 -19.53
CA GLU A 6 -5.01 2.81 -18.84
C GLU A 6 -4.53 3.10 -17.41
N GLU A 7 -4.22 2.06 -16.62
CA GLU A 7 -3.73 2.25 -15.25
C GLU A 7 -2.35 2.94 -15.23
N ARG A 8 -1.48 2.62 -16.19
CA ARG A 8 -0.19 3.30 -16.30
C ARG A 8 -0.36 4.77 -16.64
N ASN A 9 -1.24 5.09 -17.59
CA ASN A 9 -1.55 6.47 -17.95
C ASN A 9 -2.15 7.24 -16.78
N PHE A 10 -3.04 6.62 -15.99
CA PHE A 10 -3.54 7.23 -14.76
C PHE A 10 -2.39 7.55 -13.80
N ALA A 11 -1.53 6.58 -13.51
CA ALA A 11 -0.41 6.75 -12.59
C ALA A 11 0.66 7.77 -13.07
N ARG A 12 0.71 8.10 -14.38
CA ARG A 12 1.59 9.18 -14.87
C ARG A 12 1.04 10.58 -14.57
N ASN A 13 -0.28 10.71 -14.62
CA ASN A 13 -0.97 11.99 -14.69
C ASN A 13 -1.56 12.44 -13.35
N TYR A 14 -1.64 11.53 -12.37
CA TYR A 14 -2.21 11.81 -11.06
C TYR A 14 -1.27 11.38 -9.94
N PRO A 15 -1.29 12.09 -8.79
CA PRO A 15 -0.58 11.66 -7.59
C PRO A 15 -0.92 10.20 -7.25
N THR A 16 0.10 9.39 -7.10
CA THR A 16 -0.05 7.94 -6.94
C THR A 16 0.62 7.47 -5.66
N ILE A 17 -0.13 6.77 -4.82
CA ILE A 17 0.39 6.09 -3.62
C ILE A 17 0.47 4.59 -3.92
N THR A 18 1.62 3.96 -3.69
CA THR A 18 1.74 2.50 -3.83
C THR A 18 1.55 1.79 -2.50
N ILE A 19 0.79 0.69 -2.52
CA ILE A 19 0.59 -0.18 -1.35
C ILE A 19 1.26 -1.51 -1.64
N ASP A 20 2.33 -1.81 -0.90
CA ASP A 20 3.17 -2.96 -1.11
C ASP A 20 3.02 -3.97 0.04
N GLY A 21 2.71 -5.22 -0.31
CA GLY A 21 2.48 -6.28 0.69
C GLY A 21 3.74 -6.83 1.37
N CYS A 22 4.94 -6.44 0.92
CA CYS A 22 6.21 -6.85 1.50
C CYS A 22 7.32 -5.86 1.12
N GLU A 23 8.49 -6.01 1.74
CA GLU A 23 9.68 -5.18 1.57
C GLU A 23 10.26 -5.20 0.14
N LYS A 24 9.82 -6.13 -0.72
CA LYS A 24 10.24 -6.18 -2.12
C LYS A 24 9.78 -4.95 -2.91
N CYS A 25 8.71 -4.27 -2.48
CA CYS A 25 8.17 -3.05 -3.07
C CYS A 25 7.93 -3.17 -4.59
N CYS A 26 7.25 -4.24 -5.03
CA CYS A 26 7.06 -4.51 -6.45
C CYS A 26 6.11 -3.52 -7.14
N ALA A 27 5.12 -2.99 -6.43
CA ALA A 27 4.21 -1.97 -6.96
C ALA A 27 4.95 -0.65 -7.15
N LEU A 28 5.69 -0.19 -6.12
CA LEU A 28 6.57 0.97 -6.21
C LEU A 28 7.50 0.92 -7.42
N LYS A 29 8.33 -0.13 -7.50
CA LYS A 29 9.35 -0.27 -8.55
C LYS A 29 8.74 -0.31 -9.94
N ALA A 30 7.62 -1.03 -10.11
CA ALA A 30 6.98 -1.15 -11.41
C ALA A 30 6.32 0.15 -11.83
N THR A 31 5.66 0.86 -10.92
CA THR A 31 5.04 2.17 -11.19
C THR A 31 6.09 3.23 -11.52
N GLU A 32 7.18 3.32 -10.75
CA GLU A 32 8.28 4.26 -11.05
C GLU A 32 8.94 3.98 -12.40
N ALA A 33 9.18 2.70 -12.72
CA ALA A 33 9.80 2.32 -13.98
C ALA A 33 8.90 2.54 -15.21
N LEU A 34 7.59 2.31 -15.06
CA LEU A 34 6.68 2.24 -16.20
C LEU A 34 5.70 3.40 -16.30
N SER A 35 5.45 4.14 -15.22
CA SER A 35 4.41 5.17 -15.14
C SER A 35 4.97 6.53 -14.71
N GLY A 36 5.86 6.58 -13.72
CA GLY A 36 6.48 7.83 -13.26
C GLY A 36 6.64 7.86 -11.74
N PRO A 37 7.13 8.97 -11.17
CA PRO A 37 7.39 9.08 -9.74
C PRO A 37 6.10 8.88 -8.93
N VAL A 38 6.22 8.19 -7.81
CA VAL A 38 5.10 8.02 -6.87
C VAL A 38 5.11 9.16 -5.85
N SER A 39 3.93 9.56 -5.40
CA SER A 39 3.73 10.63 -4.41
C SER A 39 3.77 10.12 -2.97
N GLY A 40 3.61 8.81 -2.78
CA GLY A 40 3.69 8.17 -1.47
C GLY A 40 3.82 6.66 -1.59
N LYS A 41 4.19 6.01 -0.48
CA LYS A 41 4.23 4.55 -0.38
C LYS A 41 3.82 4.07 1.00
N VAL A 42 3.22 2.89 1.06
CA VAL A 42 2.91 2.16 2.29
C VAL A 42 3.35 0.72 2.11
N VAL A 43 4.18 0.21 3.02
CA VAL A 43 4.60 -1.20 3.03
C VAL A 43 3.89 -1.90 4.19
N VAL A 44 2.98 -2.82 3.87
CA VAL A 44 2.08 -3.45 4.85
C VAL A 44 2.86 -4.22 5.93
N THR A 45 4.00 -4.83 5.58
CA THR A 45 4.85 -5.55 6.54
C THR A 45 5.44 -4.67 7.64
N ASP A 46 5.55 -3.35 7.43
CA ASP A 46 6.01 -2.43 8.47
C ASP A 46 5.00 -2.30 9.62
N PHE A 47 3.73 -2.63 9.36
CA PHE A 47 2.62 -2.61 10.34
C PHE A 47 2.33 -3.99 10.92
N ILE A 48 2.77 -5.06 10.24
CA ILE A 48 2.66 -6.44 10.72
C ILE A 48 3.90 -6.75 11.59
N ALA A 49 4.02 -6.06 12.72
CA ALA A 49 5.07 -6.30 13.69
C ALA A 49 4.64 -7.40 14.68
N GLY A 50 4.80 -8.66 14.28
CA GLY A 50 4.67 -9.79 15.21
C GLY A 50 4.56 -11.14 14.51
N GLU A 51 5.46 -12.07 14.86
CA GLU A 51 5.50 -13.46 14.36
C GLU A 51 4.11 -14.15 14.43
N LYS A 52 3.26 -13.75 15.38
CA LYS A 52 1.97 -14.40 15.64
C LYS A 52 0.82 -14.00 14.70
N LEU A 53 0.88 -12.88 13.98
CA LEU A 53 -0.23 -12.49 13.08
C LEU A 53 -0.12 -13.12 11.69
N GLY A 54 1.07 -13.59 11.31
CA GLY A 54 1.36 -14.18 10.00
C GLY A 54 1.61 -15.70 10.03
N GLU A 55 1.54 -16.32 11.20
CA GLU A 55 1.76 -17.76 11.36
C GLU A 55 0.48 -18.57 11.10
N GLY A 56 0.58 -19.55 10.21
CA GLY A 56 -0.49 -20.50 9.90
C GLY A 56 -1.49 -20.02 8.85
N THR A 57 -2.52 -20.83 8.61
CA THR A 57 -3.60 -20.49 7.68
C THR A 57 -4.51 -19.46 8.31
N LEU A 58 -4.47 -18.22 7.81
CA LEU A 58 -5.37 -17.15 8.25
C LEU A 58 -6.67 -17.20 7.45
N SER A 59 -7.80 -16.94 8.11
CA SER A 59 -9.08 -16.77 7.43
C SER A 59 -9.11 -15.41 6.73
N THR A 60 -9.42 -15.41 5.43
CA THR A 60 -9.69 -14.18 4.67
C THR A 60 -11.13 -13.69 4.82
N ARG A 61 -12.00 -14.47 5.48
CA ARG A 61 -13.42 -14.14 5.71
C ARG A 61 -13.69 -13.63 7.11
N GLU A 62 -12.92 -14.11 8.09
CA GLU A 62 -13.12 -13.80 9.50
C GLU A 62 -11.80 -13.31 10.10
N LEU A 63 -11.69 -11.99 10.22
CA LEU A 63 -10.55 -11.35 10.87
C LEU A 63 -10.80 -11.26 12.38
N THR A 64 -9.78 -11.60 13.18
CA THR A 64 -9.80 -11.37 14.63
C THR A 64 -9.81 -9.86 14.94
N ALA A 65 -10.07 -9.51 16.21
CA ALA A 65 -10.04 -8.12 16.63
C ALA A 65 -8.65 -7.48 16.41
N GLU A 66 -7.58 -8.24 16.67
CA GLU A 66 -6.19 -7.82 16.46
C GLU A 66 -5.89 -7.59 14.98
N GLN A 67 -6.37 -8.48 14.11
CA GLN A 67 -6.21 -8.33 12.65
C GLN A 67 -6.98 -7.13 12.11
N LYS A 68 -8.19 -6.85 12.62
CA LYS A 68 -8.94 -5.64 12.26
C LYS A 68 -8.23 -4.37 12.71
N ALA A 69 -7.69 -4.35 13.93
CA ALA A 69 -6.91 -3.21 14.43
C ALA A 69 -5.66 -2.95 13.56
N MET A 70 -5.02 -4.00 13.03
CA MET A 70 -3.91 -3.85 12.09
C MET A 70 -4.36 -3.28 10.74
N VAL A 71 -5.51 -3.70 10.22
CA VAL A 71 -6.13 -3.08 9.02
C VAL A 71 -6.35 -1.59 9.25
N ASP A 72 -6.87 -1.20 10.43
CA ASP A 72 -7.10 0.21 10.77
C ASP A 72 -5.79 1.02 10.82
N GLN A 73 -4.69 0.43 11.29
CA GLN A 73 -3.36 1.06 11.28
C GLN A 73 -2.85 1.29 9.85
N VAL A 74 -2.97 0.29 8.97
CA VAL A 74 -2.59 0.43 7.56
C VAL A 74 -3.46 1.48 6.87
N ALA A 75 -4.77 1.49 7.13
CA ALA A 75 -5.68 2.50 6.60
C ALA A 75 -5.32 3.91 7.07
N ALA A 76 -4.98 4.08 8.35
CA ALA A 76 -4.52 5.35 8.90
C ALA A 76 -3.22 5.84 8.24
N ALA A 77 -2.28 4.95 7.96
CA ALA A 77 -1.05 5.29 7.24
C ALA A 77 -1.32 5.74 5.80
N ILE A 78 -2.30 5.11 5.12
CA ILE A 78 -2.74 5.54 3.78
C ILE A 78 -3.34 6.95 3.85
N LEU A 79 -4.22 7.21 4.83
CA LEU A 79 -4.82 8.54 5.03
C LEU A 79 -3.75 9.60 5.29
N GLU A 80 -2.72 9.29 6.07
CA GLU A 80 -1.61 10.22 6.30
C GLU A 80 -0.87 10.57 5.00
N GLN A 81 -0.70 9.61 4.07
CA GLN A 81 -0.12 9.90 2.75
C GLN A 81 -1.04 10.78 1.90
N VAL A 82 -2.35 10.50 1.90
CA VAL A 82 -3.34 11.33 1.19
C VAL A 82 -3.34 12.76 1.73
N ASP A 83 -3.34 12.92 3.05
CA ASP A 83 -3.31 14.24 3.68
C ASP A 83 -2.00 15.00 3.44
N LYS A 84 -0.87 14.30 3.25
CA LYS A 84 0.40 14.93 2.85
C LYS A 84 0.30 15.47 1.43
N ILE A 85 -0.17 14.65 0.49
CA ILE A 85 -0.35 15.02 -0.92
C ILE A 85 -1.29 16.22 -1.05
N ASN A 86 -2.45 16.18 -0.40
CA ASN A 86 -3.45 17.27 -0.46
C ASN A 86 -2.95 18.60 0.15
N ARG A 87 -1.87 18.59 0.95
CA ARG A 87 -1.28 19.81 1.55
C ARG A 87 -0.17 20.42 0.71
N GLU A 88 0.35 19.67 -0.26
CA GLU A 88 1.43 20.08 -1.16
C GLU A 88 0.91 20.61 -2.52
N GLU A 89 -0.39 20.46 -2.80
CA GLU A 89 -1.14 21.09 -3.91
C GLU A 89 -1.59 22.53 -3.58
#